data_AF-A0A1C3H9L6-F1
#
_entry.id   AF-A0A1C3H9L6-F1
#
_cell.length_a   1.000
_cell.length_b   1.000
_cell.length_c   1.000
_cell.angle_alpha   90.00
_cell.angle_beta   90.00
_cell.angle_gamma   90.00
#
_symmetry.space_group_name_H-M   'P 1'
#
loop_
_entity.id
_entity.type
_entity.pdbx_description
1 polymer ?
#
loop_
_entity_poly.entity_id
_entity_poly.type
_entity_poly.pdbx_seq_one_letter_code
_entity_poly.pdbx_strand_id
1 'polypeptide(L)'
;MGVKIKGIKEAQRRLDAVVEDARTRKAVRAIKSAVMIIANEAALMTPVDTSTLINSQYQETMINGTRITGRIGYSANYAVYVHNASGIMKGLPRPNNRGNYWDPAGEPKFLTKAADKTRRQVDEIIRKEMML
;
A
#
# COMPACT_ATOMS: atom_id res chain seq x y z
N MET A 1 38.57 -7.61 45.33
CA MET A 1 37.77 -8.70 44.74
C MET A 1 36.83 -8.10 43.70
N GLY A 2 37.04 -8.41 42.41
CA GLY A 2 36.14 -7.96 41.34
C GLY A 2 34.93 -8.91 41.25
N VAL A 3 33.73 -8.36 41.39
CA VAL A 3 32.48 -9.14 41.24
C VAL A 3 32.38 -9.63 39.79
N LYS A 4 32.43 -10.95 39.57
CA LYS A 4 32.15 -11.54 38.26
C LYS A 4 30.65 -11.49 38.00
N ILE A 5 30.20 -10.44 37.31
CA ILE A 5 28.80 -10.30 36.89
C ILE A 5 28.52 -11.33 35.79
N LYS A 6 27.77 -12.38 36.12
CA LYS A 6 27.26 -13.36 35.15
C LYS A 6 25.90 -12.87 34.64
N GLY A 7 25.66 -12.93 33.33
CA GLY A 7 24.35 -12.64 32.73
C GLY A 7 24.25 -11.39 31.85
N ILE A 8 25.24 -10.48 31.85
CA ILE A 8 25.23 -9.28 30.98
C ILE A 8 25.08 -9.65 29.50
N LYS A 9 25.83 -10.67 29.04
CA LYS A 9 25.72 -11.16 27.65
C LYS A 9 24.34 -11.73 27.31
N GLU A 10 23.65 -12.31 28.28
CA GLU A 10 22.31 -12.86 28.07
C GLU A 10 21.25 -11.76 28.06
N ALA A 11 21.38 -10.77 28.96
CA ALA A 11 20.56 -9.57 28.95
C ALA A 11 20.72 -8.77 27.64
N GLN A 12 21.96 -8.61 27.15
CA GLN A 12 22.24 -8.00 25.85
C GLN A 12 21.54 -8.73 24.71
N ARG A 13 21.70 -10.06 24.60
CA ARG A 13 21.04 -10.85 23.54
C ARG A 13 19.51 -10.77 23.57
N ARG A 14 18.91 -10.80 24.77
CA ARG A 14 17.45 -10.65 24.92
C ARG A 14 17.00 -9.24 24.53
N LEU A 15 17.76 -8.23 24.91
CA LEU A 15 17.50 -6.84 24.52
C LEU A 15 17.58 -6.66 23.00
N ASP A 16 18.62 -7.20 22.36
CA ASP A 16 18.79 -7.15 20.91
C ASP A 16 17.63 -7.84 20.19
N ALA A 17 17.19 -9.01 20.65
CA ALA A 17 16.05 -9.72 20.09
C ALA A 17 14.74 -8.91 20.22
N VAL A 18 14.52 -8.25 21.36
CA VAL A 18 13.35 -7.38 21.57
C VAL A 18 13.40 -6.14 20.68
N VAL A 19 14.58 -5.55 20.50
CA VAL A 19 14.78 -4.38 19.62
C VAL A 19 14.51 -4.76 18.16
N GLU A 20 15.00 -5.91 17.71
CA GLU A 20 14.80 -6.39 16.33
C GLU A 20 13.34 -6.79 16.06
N ASP A 21 12.66 -7.41 17.03
CA ASP A 21 11.22 -7.67 16.92
C ASP A 21 10.39 -6.38 16.91
N ALA A 22 10.73 -5.40 17.76
CA ALA A 22 10.07 -4.10 17.75
C ALA A 22 10.28 -3.37 16.42
N ARG A 23 11.50 -3.39 15.86
CA ARG A 23 11.81 -2.83 14.54
C ARG A 23 11.04 -3.53 13.43
N THR A 24 10.95 -4.86 13.47
CA THR A 24 10.18 -5.64 12.49
C THR A 24 8.70 -5.28 12.53
N ARG A 25 8.10 -5.18 13.73
CA ARG A 25 6.70 -4.75 13.88
C ARG A 25 6.46 -3.34 13.36
N LYS A 26 7.35 -2.39 13.68
CA LYS A 26 7.32 -1.01 13.16
C LYS A 26 7.40 -0.99 11.63
N ALA A 27 8.31 -1.75 11.04
CA ALA A 27 8.50 -1.81 9.60
C ALA A 27 7.30 -2.45 8.88
N VAL A 28 6.70 -3.51 9.44
CA VAL A 28 5.45 -4.09 8.90
C VAL A 28 4.30 -3.08 8.95
N ARG A 29 4.15 -2.34 10.05
CA ARG A 29 3.15 -1.26 10.14
C ARG A 29 3.42 -0.16 9.13
N ALA A 30 4.66 0.29 8.99
CA ALA A 30 5.07 1.30 8.02
C ALA A 30 4.66 0.91 6.59
N ILE A 31 4.92 -0.35 6.18
CA ILE A 31 4.54 -0.85 4.87
C ILE A 31 3.02 -0.94 4.70
N LYS A 32 2.29 -1.45 5.71
CA LYS A 32 0.82 -1.50 5.65
C LYS A 32 0.21 -0.10 5.53
N SER A 33 0.69 0.86 6.32
CA SER A 33 0.24 2.25 6.26
C SER A 33 0.55 2.89 4.91
N ALA A 34 1.74 2.63 4.34
CA ALA A 34 2.10 3.09 3.00
C ALA A 34 1.19 2.51 1.91
N VAL A 35 0.97 1.19 1.93
CA VAL A 35 0.07 0.52 0.96
C VAL A 35 -1.35 1.05 1.08
N MET A 36 -1.85 1.29 2.30
CA MET A 36 -3.18 1.83 2.54
C MET A 36 -3.35 3.24 1.96
N ILE A 37 -2.35 4.12 2.07
CA ILE A 37 -2.38 5.45 1.46
C ILE A 37 -2.50 5.34 -0.07
N ILE A 38 -1.65 4.52 -0.69
CA ILE A 38 -1.68 4.31 -2.15
C ILE A 38 -3.02 3.71 -2.56
N ALA A 39 -3.56 2.77 -1.77
CA ALA A 39 -4.82 2.10 -2.04
C ALA A 39 -6.02 3.03 -2.04
N ASN A 40 -6.09 3.91 -1.05
CA ASN A 40 -7.14 4.90 -0.97
C ASN A 40 -7.10 5.85 -2.17
N GLU A 41 -5.91 6.35 -2.54
CA GLU A 41 -5.78 7.22 -3.71
C GLU A 41 -6.12 6.48 -5.01
N ALA A 42 -5.67 5.23 -5.16
CA ALA A 42 -5.98 4.41 -6.32
C ALA A 42 -7.48 4.14 -6.44
N ALA A 43 -8.17 3.89 -5.32
CA ALA A 43 -9.61 3.67 -5.29
C ALA A 43 -10.39 4.92 -5.76
N LEU A 44 -9.97 6.12 -5.35
CA LEU A 44 -10.55 7.39 -5.83
C LEU A 44 -10.39 7.56 -7.35
N MET A 45 -9.22 7.16 -7.88
CA MET A 45 -8.91 7.24 -9.32
C MET A 45 -9.46 6.06 -10.13
N THR A 46 -10.11 5.08 -9.50
CA THR A 46 -10.61 3.89 -10.19
C THR A 46 -11.94 4.20 -10.88
N PRO A 47 -12.08 3.95 -12.19
CA PRO A 47 -13.37 4.09 -12.88
C PRO A 47 -14.42 3.14 -12.33
N VAL A 48 -15.65 3.64 -12.13
CA VAL A 48 -16.76 2.83 -11.61
C VAL A 48 -17.88 2.73 -12.66
N ASP A 49 -18.33 1.51 -12.93
CA ASP A 49 -19.58 1.21 -13.67
C ASP A 49 -20.48 0.35 -12.76
N THR A 50 -20.05 -0.89 -12.48
CA THR A 50 -20.78 -1.84 -11.61
C THR A 50 -20.13 -2.05 -10.25
N SER A 51 -19.14 -1.22 -9.89
CA SER A 51 -18.27 -1.37 -8.70
C SER A 51 -17.42 -2.64 -8.63
N THR A 52 -17.53 -3.56 -9.60
CA THR A 52 -16.73 -4.79 -9.62
C THR A 52 -15.23 -4.51 -9.61
N LEU A 53 -14.77 -3.51 -10.38
CA LEU A 53 -13.36 -3.15 -10.42
C LEU A 53 -12.89 -2.65 -9.05
N ILE A 54 -13.49 -1.59 -8.51
CA ILE A 54 -13.08 -1.02 -7.23
C ILE A 54 -13.14 -2.04 -6.08
N ASN A 55 -14.17 -2.89 -6.05
CA ASN A 55 -14.33 -3.95 -5.04
C ASN A 55 -13.35 -5.12 -5.19
N SER A 56 -12.63 -5.20 -6.31
CA SER A 56 -11.59 -6.22 -6.54
C SER A 56 -10.21 -5.77 -6.05
N GLN A 57 -10.09 -4.57 -5.47
CA GLN A 57 -8.82 -4.08 -4.94
C GLN A 57 -8.36 -4.97 -3.78
N TYR A 58 -7.08 -5.37 -3.78
CA TYR A 58 -6.46 -6.13 -2.72
C TYR A 58 -5.15 -5.50 -2.28
N GLN A 59 -4.77 -5.79 -1.05
CA GLN A 59 -3.49 -5.42 -0.46
C GLN A 59 -2.85 -6.67 0.13
N GLU A 60 -1.56 -6.85 -0.11
CA GLU A 60 -0.79 -7.99 0.40
C GLU A 60 0.50 -7.46 1.03
N THR A 61 0.90 -8.06 2.15
CA THR A 61 2.20 -7.79 2.78
C THR A 61 2.94 -9.10 2.91
N MET A 62 4.08 -9.21 2.26
CA MET A 62 4.96 -10.37 2.30
C MET A 62 6.21 -10.04 3.10
N ILE A 63 6.61 -10.95 3.99
CA ILE A 63 7.83 -10.81 4.80
C ILE A 63 8.77 -11.95 4.40
N ASN A 64 9.86 -11.60 3.73
CA ASN A 64 10.87 -12.53 3.26
C ASN A 64 12.21 -12.19 3.94
N GLY A 65 12.44 -12.76 5.12
CA GLY A 65 13.59 -12.43 5.96
C GLY A 65 13.58 -10.95 6.36
N THR A 66 14.61 -10.21 5.96
CA THR A 66 14.73 -8.76 6.23
C THR A 66 14.00 -7.88 5.21
N ARG A 67 13.46 -8.46 4.13
CA ARG A 67 12.70 -7.73 3.11
C ARG A 67 11.21 -7.82 3.39
N ILE A 68 10.60 -6.66 3.63
CA ILE A 68 9.14 -6.53 3.68
C ILE A 68 8.68 -5.92 2.37
N THR A 69 7.68 -6.54 1.72
CA THR A 69 7.13 -6.08 0.45
C THR A 69 5.63 -5.89 0.59
N GLY A 70 5.17 -4.65 0.39
CA GLY A 70 3.76 -4.32 0.24
C GLY A 70 3.36 -4.40 -1.23
N ARG A 71 2.22 -5.02 -1.52
CA ARG A 71 1.62 -5.07 -2.85
C ARG A 71 0.19 -4.56 -2.77
N ILE A 72 -0.19 -3.87 -3.84
CA ILE A 72 -1.56 -3.49 -4.11
C ILE A 72 -1.88 -3.86 -5.54
N GLY A 73 -3.10 -4.35 -5.77
CA GLY A 73 -3.57 -4.64 -7.11
C GLY A 73 -5.08 -4.79 -7.16
N TYR A 74 -5.56 -5.26 -8.29
CA TYR A 74 -6.96 -5.56 -8.54
C TYR A 74 -7.05 -7.00 -9.04
N SER A 75 -7.96 -7.79 -8.48
CA SER A 75 -8.15 -9.19 -8.86
C SER A 75 -9.07 -9.36 -10.08
N ALA A 76 -9.78 -8.31 -10.51
CA ALA A 76 -10.57 -8.35 -11.74
C ALA A 76 -9.65 -8.54 -12.96
N ASN A 77 -9.88 -9.59 -13.75
CA ASN A 77 -9.07 -9.91 -14.93
C ASN A 77 -8.96 -8.75 -15.94
N TYR A 78 -10.02 -7.93 -16.04
CA TYR A 78 -10.04 -6.80 -16.97
C TYR A 78 -9.35 -5.53 -16.43
N ALA A 79 -8.89 -5.53 -15.18
CA ALA A 79 -8.29 -4.36 -14.53
C ALA A 79 -7.08 -3.82 -15.31
N VAL A 80 -6.26 -4.71 -15.88
CA VAL A 80 -5.09 -4.31 -16.67
C VAL A 80 -5.48 -3.53 -17.93
N TYR A 81 -6.57 -3.91 -18.59
CA TYR A 81 -7.06 -3.21 -19.78
C TYR A 81 -7.62 -1.85 -19.41
N VAL A 82 -8.40 -1.76 -18.33
CA VAL A 82 -8.92 -0.46 -17.84
C VAL A 82 -7.79 0.44 -17.38
N HIS A 83 -6.78 -0.10 -16.67
CA HIS A 83 -5.62 0.65 -16.24
C HIS A 83 -4.83 1.24 -17.43
N ASN A 84 -4.71 0.50 -18.53
CA ASN A 84 -3.94 0.90 -19.70
C ASN A 84 -4.75 1.67 -20.76
N ALA A 85 -6.07 1.73 -20.64
CA ALA A 85 -6.91 2.44 -21.58
C ALA A 85 -6.60 3.94 -21.59
N SER A 86 -6.70 4.57 -22.76
CA SER A 86 -6.26 5.96 -22.99
C SER A 86 -7.08 7.04 -22.29
N GLY A 87 -8.28 6.71 -21.77
CA GLY A 87 -9.15 7.69 -21.13
C GLY A 87 -9.92 8.60 -22.10
N ILE A 88 -9.82 8.38 -23.41
CA ILE A 88 -10.39 9.26 -24.45
C ILE A 88 -11.90 9.49 -24.28
N MET A 89 -12.63 8.50 -23.76
CA MET A 89 -14.08 8.60 -23.58
C MET A 89 -14.50 9.32 -22.28
N LYS A 90 -13.56 9.81 -21.47
CA LYS A 90 -13.87 10.42 -20.15
C LYS A 90 -14.94 11.50 -20.25
N GLY A 91 -15.96 11.39 -19.41
CA GLY A 91 -17.11 12.31 -19.36
C GLY A 91 -18.20 12.06 -20.42
N LEU A 92 -17.99 11.15 -21.39
CA LEU A 92 -19.04 10.78 -22.35
C LEU A 92 -20.04 9.80 -21.71
N PRO A 93 -21.33 9.89 -22.07
CA PRO A 93 -22.35 8.97 -21.57
C PRO A 93 -22.09 7.55 -22.05
N ARG A 94 -22.33 6.56 -21.18
CA ARG A 94 -22.26 5.15 -21.54
C ARG A 94 -23.55 4.72 -22.26
N PRO A 95 -23.47 3.78 -23.22
CA PRO A 95 -24.64 3.29 -23.94
C PRO A 95 -25.66 2.56 -23.05
N ASN A 96 -25.23 2.09 -21.87
CA ASN A 96 -26.07 1.38 -20.91
C ASN A 96 -26.80 2.32 -19.93
N ASN A 97 -26.72 3.64 -20.11
CA ASN A 97 -27.33 4.67 -19.26
C ASN A 97 -26.90 4.60 -17.77
N ARG A 98 -25.71 4.04 -17.47
CA ARG A 98 -25.14 3.93 -16.11
C ARG A 98 -24.16 5.06 -15.78
N GLY A 99 -24.43 6.26 -16.28
CA GLY A 99 -23.54 7.42 -16.15
C GLY A 99 -22.44 7.46 -17.22
N ASN A 100 -21.37 8.19 -16.95
CA ASN A 100 -20.33 8.47 -17.93
C ASN A 100 -19.12 7.55 -17.79
N TYR A 101 -18.32 7.49 -18.85
CA TYR A 101 -17.02 6.83 -18.80
C TYR A 101 -16.07 7.59 -17.88
N TRP A 102 -15.31 6.84 -17.07
CA TRP A 102 -14.30 7.38 -16.15
C TRP A 102 -14.81 8.32 -15.05
N ASP A 103 -16.12 8.40 -14.83
CA ASP A 103 -16.66 9.15 -13.70
C ASP A 103 -16.60 8.34 -12.38
N PRO A 104 -16.56 9.02 -11.22
CA PRO A 104 -16.50 10.48 -11.05
C PRO A 104 -15.08 11.06 -11.16
N ALA A 105 -14.05 10.27 -10.83
CA ALA A 105 -12.65 10.71 -10.82
C ALA A 105 -11.70 9.68 -11.45
N GLY A 106 -12.24 8.79 -12.29
CA GLY A 106 -11.50 7.75 -12.98
C GLY A 106 -10.37 8.31 -13.83
N GLU A 107 -9.20 7.69 -13.73
CA GLU A 107 -8.03 8.06 -14.53
C GLU A 107 -7.34 6.85 -15.16
N PRO A 108 -6.87 6.98 -16.41
CA PRO A 108 -5.86 6.06 -16.95
C PRO A 108 -4.69 5.96 -16.00
N LYS A 109 -4.11 4.77 -15.90
CA LYS A 109 -2.96 4.49 -15.04
C LYS A 109 -3.23 4.77 -13.55
N PHE A 110 -4.48 4.65 -13.09
CA PHE A 110 -4.91 4.98 -11.72
C PHE A 110 -4.01 4.44 -10.61
N LEU A 111 -3.52 3.19 -10.69
CA LEU A 111 -2.59 2.63 -9.70
C LEU A 111 -1.22 3.33 -9.70
N THR A 112 -0.65 3.56 -10.88
CA THR A 112 0.66 4.20 -11.02
C THR A 112 0.59 5.64 -10.57
N LYS A 113 -0.42 6.37 -11.04
CA LYS A 113 -0.65 7.77 -10.65
C LYS A 113 -0.93 7.92 -9.16
N ALA A 114 -1.66 6.98 -8.55
CA ALA A 114 -1.87 6.99 -7.11
C ALA A 114 -0.56 6.83 -6.34
N ALA A 115 0.31 5.91 -6.75
CA ALA A 115 1.62 5.75 -6.15
C ALA A 115 2.49 7.01 -6.31
N ASP A 116 2.49 7.61 -7.50
CA ASP A 116 3.26 8.83 -7.78
C ASP A 116 2.75 10.02 -6.96
N LYS A 117 1.43 10.22 -6.92
CA LYS A 117 0.78 11.35 -6.23
C LYS A 117 0.94 11.26 -4.70
N THR A 118 0.95 10.04 -4.16
CA THR A 118 1.06 9.82 -2.71
C THR A 118 2.49 9.65 -2.21
N ARG A 119 3.51 9.70 -3.08
CA ARG A 119 4.92 9.44 -2.73
C ARG A 119 5.38 10.16 -1.47
N ARG A 120 5.08 11.47 -1.35
CA ARG A 120 5.44 12.25 -0.15
C ARG A 120 4.72 11.76 1.11
N GLN A 121 3.42 11.44 1.01
CA GLN A 121 2.63 10.93 2.14
C GLN A 121 3.12 9.54 2.58
N VAL A 122 3.54 8.71 1.62
CA VAL A 122 4.18 7.42 1.87
C VAL A 122 5.50 7.60 2.64
N ASP A 123 6.37 8.50 2.19
CA ASP A 123 7.64 8.79 2.88
C ASP A 123 7.40 9.33 4.30
N GLU A 124 6.38 10.17 4.47
CA GLU A 124 5.96 10.73 5.76
C GLU A 124 5.44 9.67 6.71
N ILE A 125 4.54 8.79 6.26
CA ILE A 125 3.96 7.76 7.13
C ILE A 125 4.99 6.70 7.51
N ILE A 126 5.88 6.32 6.60
CA ILE A 126 6.95 5.36 6.89
C ILE A 126 7.86 5.93 7.97
N ARG A 127 8.29 7.19 7.84
CA ARG A 127 9.12 7.85 8.85
C ARG A 127 8.43 7.88 10.20
N LYS A 128 7.14 8.26 10.24
CA LYS A 128 6.33 8.30 11.46
C LYS A 128 6.27 6.93 12.14
N GLU A 129 5.92 5.87 11.39
CA GLU A 129 5.78 4.51 11.92
C GLU A 129 7.10 3.92 12.44
N MET A 130 8.24 4.32 11.87
CA MET A 130 9.56 3.90 12.35
C MET A 130 10.00 4.63 13.62
N MET A 131 9.45 5.81 13.90
CA MET A 131 9.74 6.59 15.10
C MET A 131 8.88 6.19 16.31
N LEU A 132 7.70 5.60 16.08
CA LEU A 132 6.79 5.05 17.11
C LEU A 132 7.36 3.78 17.73
#